data_AF-A0A1H7QLB8-F1
#
_entry.id   AF-A0A1H7QLB8-F1
#
_cell.length_a   1.000
_cell.length_b   1.000
_cell.length_c   1.000
_cell.angle_alpha   90.00
_cell.angle_beta   90.00
_cell.angle_gamma   90.00
#
_symmetry.space_group_name_H-M   'P 1'
#
loop_
_entity.id
_entity.type
_entity.pdbx_description
1 polymer ?
#
loop_
_entity_poly.entity_id
_entity_poly.type
_entity_poly.pdbx_seq_one_letter_code
_entity_poly.pdbx_strand_id
1 'polypeptide(L)'
;MTVLEHESVQGIDGGVDLGDGWALRLGQGSRGRVALEVYAGETLLDVMVEGALTAELLRGARRAAPPGGAVLAWGLLPSDGPTPLVRFGRGTAQPVLARIVAGRFWVALGDASADRVAAAARAGAPWQELRVSPVR
;
A
#
# COMPACT_ATOMS: atom_id res chain seq x y z
N MET A 1 19.11 -9.40 22.44
CA MET A 1 18.39 -8.12 22.56
C MET A 1 18.84 -7.27 21.38
N THR A 2 18.05 -7.25 20.31
CA THR A 2 18.39 -6.50 19.10
C THR A 2 17.14 -5.74 18.73
N VAL A 3 17.11 -4.45 19.08
CA VAL A 3 16.10 -3.51 18.63
C VAL A 3 16.41 -3.27 17.15
N LEU A 4 15.59 -3.84 16.27
CA LEU A 4 15.64 -3.51 14.85
C LEU A 4 15.19 -2.06 14.71
N GLU A 5 16.13 -1.22 14.29
CA GLU A 5 15.94 0.20 14.12
C GLU A 5 14.74 0.46 13.22
N HIS A 6 13.88 1.32 13.73
CA HIS A 6 12.65 1.78 13.11
C HIS A 6 13.03 2.65 11.91
N GLU A 7 13.18 2.05 10.72
CA GLU A 7 13.27 2.83 9.49
C GLU A 7 11.89 3.43 9.16
N SER A 8 11.54 4.47 9.91
CA SER A 8 10.58 5.46 9.44
C SER A 8 11.26 6.19 8.28
N VAL A 9 10.80 5.92 7.06
CA VAL A 9 11.12 6.76 5.91
C VAL A 9 10.41 8.10 6.11
N GLN A 10 11.10 9.03 6.78
CA GLN A 10 10.62 10.38 7.05
C GLN A 10 10.83 11.24 5.80
N GLY A 11 9.73 11.84 5.33
CA GLY A 11 9.73 12.99 4.42
C GLY A 11 10.25 12.70 3.01
N ILE A 12 9.36 12.63 2.03
CA ILE A 12 9.79 12.70 0.62
C ILE A 12 8.82 13.58 -0.15
N ASP A 13 9.16 14.86 -0.26
CA ASP A 13 8.68 15.67 -1.38
C ASP A 13 9.29 15.07 -2.65
N GLY A 14 8.50 14.35 -3.43
CA GLY A 14 8.95 13.72 -4.68
C GLY A 14 8.52 12.25 -4.83
N GLY A 15 8.59 11.77 -6.07
CA GLY A 15 8.26 10.39 -6.40
C GLY A 15 9.25 9.38 -5.83
N VAL A 16 8.75 8.24 -5.36
CA VAL A 16 9.51 7.08 -4.91
C VAL A 16 9.33 5.97 -5.93
N ASP A 17 10.41 5.58 -6.60
CA ASP A 17 10.45 4.31 -7.31
C ASP A 17 10.53 3.17 -6.28
N LEU A 18 9.58 2.24 -6.36
CA LEU A 18 9.55 1.06 -5.50
C LEU A 18 10.30 -0.13 -6.14
N GLY A 19 10.71 -0.02 -7.40
CA GLY A 19 11.18 -1.14 -8.21
C GLY A 19 10.03 -1.99 -8.73
N ASP A 20 10.36 -3.03 -9.50
CA ASP A 20 9.41 -4.04 -9.99
C ASP A 20 8.18 -3.46 -10.73
N GLY A 21 8.40 -2.34 -11.42
CA GLY A 21 7.38 -1.67 -12.23
C GLY A 21 6.45 -0.75 -11.44
N TRP A 22 6.72 -0.48 -10.16
CA TRP A 22 5.88 0.35 -9.30
C TRP A 22 6.55 1.67 -8.92
N ALA A 23 5.78 2.76 -8.96
CA ALA A 23 6.20 4.05 -8.42
C ALA A 23 5.07 4.70 -7.61
N LEU A 24 5.44 5.51 -6.62
CA LEU A 24 4.54 6.32 -5.83
C LEU A 24 4.92 7.78 -5.95
N ARG A 25 3.94 8.69 -5.86
CA ARG A 25 4.23 10.12 -5.71
C ARG A 25 3.35 10.72 -4.63
N LEU A 26 3.94 11.66 -3.89
CA LEU A 26 3.16 12.53 -3.01
C LEU A 26 2.77 13.79 -3.77
N GLY A 27 1.48 14.09 -3.76
CA GLY A 27 0.90 15.28 -4.31
C GLY A 27 0.13 16.07 -3.25
N GLN A 28 -0.35 17.25 -3.65
CA GLN A 28 -1.27 18.03 -2.84
C GLN A 28 -2.69 17.91 -3.40
N GLY A 29 -3.59 17.35 -2.60
CA GLY A 29 -5.02 17.37 -2.84
C GLY A 29 -5.64 18.73 -2.49
N SER A 30 -6.95 18.84 -2.73
CA SER A 30 -7.70 20.06 -2.40
C SER A 30 -7.65 20.37 -0.90
N ARG A 31 -7.54 21.66 -0.58
CA ARG A 31 -7.43 22.20 0.80
C ARG A 31 -6.15 21.78 1.55
N GLY A 32 -5.05 21.57 0.83
CA GLY A 32 -3.74 21.28 1.43
C GLY A 32 -3.60 19.87 2.01
N ARG A 33 -4.52 18.96 1.67
CA ARG A 33 -4.48 17.57 2.13
C ARG A 33 -3.45 16.79 1.33
N VAL A 34 -2.74 15.87 1.97
CA VAL A 34 -1.77 15.02 1.27
C VAL A 34 -2.52 14.07 0.34
N ALA A 35 -1.97 13.87 -0.87
CA ALA A 35 -2.42 12.86 -1.81
C ALA A 35 -1.31 11.84 -2.08
N LEU A 36 -1.65 10.56 -2.16
CA LEU A 36 -0.79 9.50 -2.69
C LEU A 36 -1.26 9.14 -4.09
N GLU A 37 -0.36 9.23 -5.05
CA GLU A 37 -0.55 8.74 -6.41
C GLU A 37 0.19 7.42 -6.58
N VAL A 38 -0.47 6.43 -7.18
CA VAL A 38 0.06 5.07 -7.41
C VAL A 38 0.22 4.82 -8.90
N TYR A 39 1.44 4.47 -9.31
CA TYR A 39 1.81 4.28 -10.71
C TYR A 39 2.33 2.88 -10.99
N ALA A 40 2.00 2.36 -12.17
CA ALA A 40 2.70 1.23 -12.77
C ALA A 40 3.43 1.72 -14.03
N GLY A 41 4.77 1.74 -13.99
CA GLY A 41 5.56 2.52 -14.94
C GLY A 41 5.10 3.98 -14.95
N GLU A 42 4.73 4.49 -16.13
CA GLU A 42 4.21 5.86 -16.30
C GLU A 42 2.68 5.97 -16.12
N THR A 43 1.98 4.86 -15.92
CA THR A 43 0.50 4.85 -15.87
C THR A 43 0.01 5.12 -14.45
N LEU A 44 -0.71 6.22 -14.25
CA LEU A 44 -1.42 6.51 -13.00
C LEU A 44 -2.63 5.58 -12.83
N LEU A 45 -2.66 4.80 -11.74
CA LEU A 45 -3.70 3.82 -11.46
C LEU A 45 -4.72 4.28 -10.42
N ASP A 46 -4.25 4.97 -9.37
CA ASP A 46 -5.10 5.42 -8.27
C ASP A 46 -4.53 6.68 -7.63
N VAL A 47 -5.43 7.47 -7.04
CA VAL A 47 -5.11 8.64 -6.23
C VAL A 47 -5.92 8.58 -4.95
N MET A 48 -5.22 8.52 -3.82
CA MET A 48 -5.83 8.60 -2.49
C MET A 48 -5.55 9.96 -1.88
N VAL A 49 -6.57 10.61 -1.36
CA VAL A 49 -6.43 11.89 -0.62
C VAL A 49 -6.79 11.66 0.84
N GLU A 50 -5.99 12.23 1.74
CA GLU A 50 -6.26 12.18 3.18
C GLU A 50 -7.68 12.66 3.52
N GLY A 51 -8.31 11.97 4.48
CA GLY A 51 -9.60 12.37 5.05
C GLY A 51 -10.80 12.21 4.11
N ALA A 52 -10.69 11.40 3.05
CA ALA A 52 -11.85 11.00 2.26
C ALA A 52 -12.82 10.17 3.12
N LEU A 53 -14.13 10.50 3.07
CA LEU A 53 -15.18 9.85 3.85
C LEU A 53 -15.33 8.34 3.58
N THR A 54 -14.76 7.86 2.47
CA THR A 54 -14.75 6.45 2.06
C THR A 54 -13.37 5.80 2.28
N ALA A 55 -12.70 6.16 3.38
CA ALA A 55 -11.35 5.68 3.67
C ALA A 55 -11.32 4.16 3.84
N GLU A 56 -10.88 3.45 2.80
CA GLU A 56 -10.70 2.00 2.81
C GLU A 56 -9.30 1.66 3.30
N LEU A 57 -9.24 0.79 4.32
CA LEU A 57 -7.99 0.24 4.80
C LEU A 57 -7.25 -0.48 3.67
N LEU A 58 -7.96 -1.25 2.84
CA LEU A 58 -7.42 -1.88 1.64
C LEU A 58 -8.14 -1.32 0.41
N ARG A 59 -7.55 -0.30 -0.21
CA ARG A 59 -8.16 0.43 -1.33
C ARG A 59 -7.83 -0.18 -2.68
N GLY A 60 -6.62 -0.71 -2.84
CA GLY A 60 -6.19 -1.27 -4.11
C GLY A 60 -5.17 -2.39 -3.97
N ALA A 61 -5.21 -3.31 -4.93
CA ALA A 61 -4.25 -4.37 -5.12
C ALA A 61 -4.13 -4.69 -6.61
N ARG A 62 -2.93 -4.57 -7.17
CA ARG A 62 -2.66 -4.77 -8.60
C ARG A 62 -1.34 -5.49 -8.83
N ARG A 63 -1.24 -6.19 -9.96
CA ARG A 63 -0.02 -6.86 -10.40
C ARG A 63 0.63 -6.08 -11.54
N ALA A 64 1.93 -5.79 -11.44
CA ALA A 64 2.68 -5.14 -12.50
C ALA A 64 2.75 -6.05 -13.74
N ALA A 65 2.89 -5.44 -14.91
CA ALA A 65 3.17 -6.18 -16.14
C ALA A 65 4.58 -6.79 -16.08
N PRO A 66 4.83 -7.94 -16.74
CA PRO A 66 6.19 -8.49 -16.84
C PRO A 66 7.18 -7.54 -17.54
N PRO A 67 8.51 -7.65 -17.27
CA PRO A 67 9.15 -8.57 -16.32
C PRO A 67 9.12 -8.04 -14.88
N GLY A 68 8.90 -8.91 -13.91
CA GLY A 68 8.90 -8.54 -12.47
C GLY A 68 7.53 -8.28 -11.88
N GLY A 69 6.51 -9.07 -12.26
CA GLY A 69 5.08 -8.89 -11.90
C GLY A 69 4.71 -8.96 -10.41
N ALA A 70 5.42 -8.25 -9.54
CA ALA A 70 5.10 -8.07 -8.14
C ALA A 70 3.71 -7.47 -7.97
N VAL A 71 3.05 -7.86 -6.89
CA VAL A 71 1.76 -7.31 -6.51
C VAL A 71 2.00 -6.16 -5.54
N LEU A 72 1.49 -4.98 -5.89
CA LEU A 72 1.41 -3.85 -4.97
C LEU A 72 0.00 -3.79 -4.39
N ALA A 73 -0.08 -3.62 -3.07
CA ALA A 73 -1.31 -3.27 -2.37
C ALA A 73 -1.14 -1.97 -1.60
N TRP A 74 -2.23 -1.22 -1.45
CA TRP A 74 -2.22 0.08 -0.81
C TRP A 74 -3.56 0.41 -0.16
N GLY A 75 -3.50 1.36 0.77
CA GLY A 75 -4.69 1.93 1.38
C GLY A 75 -4.36 3.06 2.34
N LEU A 76 -5.41 3.50 3.05
CA LEU A 76 -5.29 4.53 4.07
C LEU A 76 -4.91 3.92 5.42
N LEU A 77 -4.04 4.61 6.14
CA LEU A 77 -3.71 4.26 7.51
C LEU A 77 -4.90 4.64 8.41
N PRO A 78 -5.38 3.74 9.29
CA PRO A 78 -6.40 4.10 10.28
C PRO A 78 -5.90 5.23 11.20
N SER A 79 -6.77 6.18 11.54
CA SER A 79 -6.42 7.38 12.33
C SER A 79 -5.79 7.07 13.69
N ASP A 80 -6.15 5.93 14.28
CA ASP A 80 -5.74 5.51 15.63
C ASP A 80 -4.94 4.19 15.61
N GLY A 81 -4.41 3.78 14.46
CA GLY A 81 -3.95 2.42 14.22
C GLY A 81 -2.43 2.24 14.20
N PRO A 82 -1.90 1.09 14.67
CA PRO A 82 -0.57 0.63 14.29
C PRO A 82 -0.51 0.36 12.77
N THR A 83 0.69 0.13 12.24
CA THR A 83 0.88 -0.38 10.88
C THR A 83 -0.03 -1.59 10.63
N PRO A 84 -0.81 -1.60 9.54
CA PRO A 84 -1.77 -2.66 9.30
C PRO A 84 -1.08 -4.00 9.02
N LEU A 85 -1.76 -5.08 9.37
CA LEU A 85 -1.36 -6.43 8.99
C LEU A 85 -1.79 -6.66 7.55
N VAL A 86 -0.86 -7.07 6.68
CA VAL A 86 -1.14 -7.31 5.26
C VAL A 86 -0.72 -8.73 4.88
N ARG A 87 -1.53 -9.44 4.11
CA ARG A 87 -1.24 -10.79 3.62
C ARG A 87 -1.46 -10.87 2.12
N PHE A 88 -0.55 -11.53 1.43
CA PHE A 88 -0.68 -11.87 0.02
C PHE A 88 -1.02 -13.36 -0.09
N GLY A 89 -2.08 -13.70 -0.84
CA GLY A 89 -2.60 -15.07 -0.92
C GLY A 89 -3.69 -15.37 0.12
N ARG A 90 -3.91 -16.66 0.40
CA ARG A 90 -5.04 -17.13 1.23
C ARG A 90 -4.78 -16.93 2.72
N GLY A 91 -5.83 -17.04 3.55
CA GLY A 91 -5.83 -16.64 4.96
C GLY A 91 -4.79 -17.27 5.91
N THR A 92 -4.03 -18.26 5.47
CA THR A 92 -2.89 -18.86 6.19
C THR A 92 -1.54 -18.23 5.83
N ALA A 93 -1.49 -17.31 4.87
CA ALA A 93 -0.26 -16.62 4.48
C ALA A 93 0.29 -15.78 5.64
N GLN A 94 1.61 -15.76 5.76
CA GLN A 94 2.28 -14.95 6.77
C GLN A 94 2.08 -13.46 6.46
N PRO A 95 1.79 -12.61 7.46
CA PRO A 95 1.73 -11.18 7.24
C PRO A 95 3.07 -10.63 6.75
N VAL A 96 3.01 -9.71 5.79
CA VAL A 96 4.15 -8.93 5.32
C VAL A 96 4.12 -7.54 5.96
N LEU A 97 5.29 -6.91 6.01
CA LEU A 97 5.43 -5.57 6.56
C LEU A 97 4.89 -4.54 5.56
N ALA A 98 3.91 -3.74 6.01
CA ALA A 98 3.47 -2.57 5.26
C ALA A 98 4.43 -1.39 5.50
N ARG A 99 4.79 -0.69 4.43
CA ARG A 99 5.54 0.57 4.47
C ARG A 99 4.57 1.71 4.65
N ILE A 100 4.81 2.56 5.64
CA ILE A 100 4.00 3.76 5.88
C ILE A 100 4.53 4.90 5.03
N VAL A 101 3.63 5.59 4.33
CA VAL A 101 3.93 6.69 3.42
C VAL A 101 3.24 7.96 3.93
N ALA A 102 4.03 9.01 4.13
CA ALA A 102 3.60 10.31 4.68
C ALA A 102 2.83 10.23 6.02
N GLY A 103 2.94 9.11 6.76
CA GLY A 103 2.17 8.89 8.00
C GLY A 103 0.65 8.75 7.79
N ARG A 104 0.17 8.70 6.54
CA ARG A 104 -1.27 8.70 6.20
C ARG A 104 -1.69 7.51 5.35
N PHE A 105 -0.77 6.96 4.58
CA PHE A 105 -1.02 5.85 3.67
C PHE A 105 -0.12 4.70 4.03
N TRP A 106 -0.46 3.52 3.53
CA TRP A 106 0.42 2.37 3.59
C TRP A 106 0.47 1.69 2.23
N VAL A 107 1.61 1.05 1.95
CA VAL A 107 1.81 0.19 0.79
C VAL A 107 2.51 -1.11 1.20
N ALA A 108 2.29 -2.19 0.47
CA ALA A 108 3.01 -3.44 0.65
C ALA A 108 3.25 -4.12 -0.70
N LEU A 109 4.41 -4.76 -0.83
CA LEU A 109 4.76 -5.58 -1.98
C LEU A 109 4.60 -7.06 -1.62
N GLY A 110 4.15 -7.84 -2.59
CA GLY A 110 4.07 -9.29 -2.50
C GLY A 110 4.42 -9.96 -3.82
N ASP A 111 4.64 -11.27 -3.75
CA ASP A 111 5.06 -12.07 -4.91
C ASP A 111 4.03 -12.07 -6.04
N ALA A 112 4.54 -12.24 -7.26
CA ALA A 112 3.74 -12.26 -8.49
C ALA A 112 2.67 -13.37 -8.54
N SER A 113 2.81 -14.42 -7.72
CA SER A 113 1.86 -15.53 -7.66
C SER A 113 0.58 -15.19 -6.87
N ALA A 114 0.58 -14.13 -6.07
CA ALA A 114 -0.58 -13.76 -5.26
C ALA A 114 -1.79 -13.37 -6.13
N ASP A 115 -2.92 -14.02 -5.88
CA ASP A 115 -4.20 -13.77 -6.56
C ASP A 115 -5.16 -12.88 -5.75
N ARG A 116 -4.80 -12.60 -4.49
CA ARG A 116 -5.56 -11.79 -3.54
C ARG A 116 -4.64 -11.15 -2.51
N VAL A 117 -5.15 -10.10 -1.88
CA VAL A 117 -4.53 -9.43 -0.75
C VAL A 117 -5.58 -9.23 0.32
N ALA A 118 -5.19 -9.45 1.57
CA ALA A 118 -6.02 -9.12 2.71
C ALA A 118 -5.29 -8.14 3.64
N ALA A 119 -6.00 -7.19 4.23
CA ALA A 119 -5.47 -6.28 5.25
C ALA A 119 -6.39 -6.19 6.47
N ALA A 120 -5.79 -6.09 7.66
CA ALA A 120 -6.49 -5.83 8.91
C ALA A 120 -5.80 -4.71 9.69
N ALA A 121 -6.59 -3.83 10.31
CA ALA A 121 -6.06 -2.64 10.99
C ALA A 121 -5.13 -2.99 12.18
N ARG A 122 -5.35 -4.16 12.80
CA ARG A 122 -4.55 -4.72 13.88
C ARG A 122 -4.89 -6.20 14.07
N ALA A 123 -4.12 -6.90 14.89
CA ALA A 123 -4.46 -8.28 15.28
C ALA A 123 -5.87 -8.34 15.91
N GLY A 124 -6.67 -9.32 15.46
CA GLY A 124 -8.06 -9.50 15.91
C GLY A 124 -9.09 -8.58 15.25
N ALA A 125 -8.68 -7.61 14.42
CA ALA A 125 -9.61 -6.82 13.59
C ALA A 125 -10.12 -7.65 12.39
N PRO A 126 -11.30 -7.31 11.83
CA PRO A 126 -11.77 -7.94 10.60
C PRO A 126 -10.80 -7.69 9.44
N TRP A 127 -10.65 -8.69 8.58
CA TRP A 127 -9.86 -8.60 7.36
C TRP A 127 -10.71 -8.06 6.22
N GLN A 128 -10.18 -7.06 5.51
CA GLN A 128 -10.66 -6.64 4.20
C GLN A 128 -9.86 -7.41 3.14
N GLU A 129 -10.52 -7.93 2.10
CA GLU A 129 -9.87 -8.70 1.04
C GLU A 129 -10.19 -8.11 -0.33
N LEU A 130 -9.18 -8.01 -1.19
CA LEU A 130 -9.33 -7.69 -2.62
C LEU A 130 -8.68 -8.78 -3.46
N ARG A 131 -9.28 -9.08 -4.62
CA ARG A 131 -8.60 -9.86 -5.66
C ARG A 131 -7.55 -9.01 -6.36
N VAL A 132 -6.43 -9.62 -6.68
CA VAL A 132 -5.38 -9.01 -7.49
C VAL A 132 -5.79 -9.10 -8.96
N SER A 133 -5.77 -7.97 -9.64
CA SER A 133 -5.90 -7.90 -11.10
C SER A 133 -4.62 -7.34 -11.73
N PRO A 134 -4.27 -7.76 -12.96
CA PRO A 134 -3.14 -7.19 -13.67
C PRO A 134 -3.41 -5.74 -14.04
N VAL A 135 -2.35 -4.94 -14.08
CA VAL A 135 -2.34 -3.67 -14.81
C VAL A 135 -2.53 -4.01 -16.30
N ARG A 136 -3.43 -3.27 -16.96
CA ARG A 136 -3.73 -3.44 -18.38
C ARG A 136 -2.85 -2.55 -19.23
#